data_AF-A0A257N0H9-F1
#
_entry.id   AF-A0A257N0H9-F1
#
_cell.length_a   1.000
_cell.length_b   1.000
_cell.length_c   1.000
_cell.angle_alpha   90.00
_cell.angle_beta   90.00
_cell.angle_gamma   90.00
#
_symmetry.space_group_name_H-M   'P 1'
#
loop_
_entity.id
_entity.type
_entity.pdbx_description
1 polymer ?
#
loop_
_entity_poly.entity_id
_entity_poly.type
_entity_poly.pdbx_seq_one_letter_code
_entity_poly.pdbx_strand_id
1 'polypeptide(L)'
;MVAIVLVLIVQQQATPYLAIPAAVIIGREITIASLREWMAEIGQRAKVKVSQLGKWKTTAQMVAIGMLLYREDLFGIPVNLIGYGLLYIAAVLTLWSMINYLSAALVVIKEN
;
A
#
# COMPACT_ATOMS: atom_id res chain seq x y z
N MET A 1 10.72 -0.72 -2.95
CA MET A 1 11.05 0.56 -3.63
C MET A 1 10.13 1.69 -3.17
N VAL A 2 8.81 1.49 -3.08
CA VAL A 2 7.88 2.57 -2.68
C VAL A 2 8.04 3.02 -1.23
N ALA A 3 8.35 2.10 -0.31
CA ALA A 3 8.60 2.42 1.09
C ALA A 3 9.64 3.52 1.30
N ILE A 4 10.75 3.51 0.55
CA ILE A 4 11.82 4.50 0.67
C ILE A 4 11.30 5.89 0.32
N VAL A 5 10.53 6.01 -0.77
CA VAL A 5 9.99 7.29 -1.21
C VAL A 5 9.00 7.84 -0.18
N LEU A 6 8.12 7.00 0.37
CA LEU A 6 7.18 7.43 1.41
C LEU A 6 7.90 7.91 2.67
N VAL A 7 8.97 7.25 3.10
CA VAL A 7 9.80 7.69 4.24
C VAL A 7 10.41 9.08 3.97
N LEU A 8 10.92 9.32 2.77
CA LEU A 8 11.50 10.63 2.40
C LEU A 8 10.44 11.74 2.36
N ILE A 9 9.24 11.47 1.84
CA ILE A 9 8.15 12.46 1.83
C ILE A 9 7.68 12.75 3.26
N VAL A 10 7.57 11.74 4.12
CA VAL A 10 7.22 11.92 5.55
C VAL A 10 8.30 12.74 6.29
N GLN A 11 9.58 12.52 5.99
CA GLN A 11 10.65 13.34 6.55
C GLN A 11 10.53 14.80 6.11
N GLN A 12 10.21 15.04 4.84
CA GLN A 12 10.07 16.40 4.30
C GLN A 12 8.80 17.11 4.79
N GLN A 13 7.71 16.36 4.99
CA GLN A 13 6.41 16.83 5.45
C GLN A 13 5.98 16.02 6.67
N ALA A 14 6.52 16.39 7.84
CA ALA A 14 6.32 15.68 9.10
C ALA A 14 4.91 15.90 9.69
N THR A 15 3.87 15.53 8.93
CA THR A 15 2.48 15.61 9.33
C THR A 15 1.95 14.22 9.69
N PRO A 16 1.14 14.08 10.75
CA PRO A 16 0.49 12.81 11.08
C PRO A 16 -0.38 12.28 9.94
N TYR A 17 -1.00 13.19 9.17
CA TYR A 17 -1.85 12.86 8.01
C TYR A 17 -1.11 12.14 6.89
N LEU A 18 0.21 12.35 6.76
CA LEU A 18 1.04 11.63 5.80
C LEU A 18 1.67 10.38 6.43
N ALA A 19 2.13 10.51 7.68
CA ALA A 19 2.84 9.44 8.37
C ALA A 19 1.99 8.19 8.58
N ILE A 20 0.71 8.35 8.96
CA ILE A 20 -0.20 7.23 9.21
C ILE A 20 -0.44 6.39 7.95
N PRO A 21 -0.91 6.93 6.81
CA PRO A 21 -1.12 6.13 5.61
C PRO A 21 0.19 5.57 5.04
N ALA A 22 1.31 6.31 5.15
CA ALA A 22 2.63 5.79 4.77
C ALA A 22 3.03 4.55 5.59
N ALA A 23 2.88 4.61 6.92
CA ALA A 23 3.19 3.48 7.80
C ALA A 23 2.32 2.25 7.49
N VAL A 24 1.02 2.44 7.25
CA VAL A 24 0.10 1.36 6.85
C VAL A 24 0.55 0.68 5.55
N ILE A 25 0.91 1.49 4.54
CA ILE A 25 1.35 0.98 3.25
C ILE A 25 2.66 0.19 3.38
N ILE A 26 3.63 0.73 4.13
CA ILE A 26 4.94 0.08 4.36
C ILE A 26 4.77 -1.22 5.15
N GLY A 27 4.05 -1.18 6.27
CA GLY A 27 3.81 -2.36 7.11
C GLY A 27 3.18 -3.49 6.31
N ARG A 28 2.18 -3.17 5.47
CA ARG A 28 1.57 -4.16 4.59
C ARG A 28 2.55 -4.74 3.57
N GLU A 29 3.45 -3.95 3.00
CA GLU A 29 4.45 -4.47 2.03
C GLU A 29 5.29 -5.57 2.67
N ILE A 30 5.69 -5.40 3.93
CA ILE A 30 6.43 -6.39 4.72
C ILE A 30 5.55 -7.61 5.01
N THR A 31 4.36 -7.41 5.57
CA THR A 31 3.47 -8.53 5.97
C THR A 31 3.14 -9.45 4.79
N ILE A 32 2.82 -8.89 3.63
CA ILE A 32 2.46 -9.69 2.45
C ILE A 32 3.69 -10.28 1.75
N ALA A 33 4.89 -9.70 1.94
CA ALA A 33 6.13 -10.36 1.52
C ALA A 33 6.33 -11.64 2.33
N SER A 34 6.33 -11.54 3.66
CA SER A 34 6.52 -12.68 4.56
C SER A 34 5.42 -13.75 4.41
N LEU A 35 4.15 -13.34 4.32
CA LEU A 35 3.03 -14.28 4.16
C LEU A 35 3.18 -15.10 2.88
N ARG A 36 3.61 -14.46 1.79
CA ARG A 36 3.75 -15.12 0.49
C ARG A 36 4.95 -16.05 0.43
N GLU A 37 6.01 -15.73 1.15
CA GLU A 37 7.17 -16.61 1.34
C GLU A 37 6.76 -17.87 2.10
N TRP A 38 6.15 -17.72 3.28
CA TRP A 38 5.65 -18.85 4.06
C TRP A 38 4.64 -19.72 3.29
N MET A 39 3.70 -19.09 2.58
CA MET A 39 2.74 -19.81 1.73
C MET A 39 3.39 -20.56 0.57
N ALA A 40 4.57 -20.14 0.11
CA ALA A 40 5.34 -20.88 -0.88
C ALA A 40 6.04 -22.10 -0.27
N GLU A 41 6.52 -22.01 0.97
CA GLU A 41 7.13 -23.13 1.70
C GLU A 41 6.14 -24.29 1.90
N ILE A 42 4.89 -23.99 2.23
CA ILE A 42 3.83 -25.01 2.41
C ILE A 42 3.15 -25.45 1.10
N GLY A 43 3.69 -25.06 -0.06
CA GLY A 43 3.17 -25.45 -1.38
C GLY A 43 1.86 -24.77 -1.81
N GLN A 44 1.38 -23.76 -1.07
CA GLN A 44 0.08 -23.10 -1.28
C GLN A 44 0.20 -21.69 -1.91
N ARG A 45 1.32 -21.41 -2.59
CA ARG A 45 1.61 -20.11 -3.24
C ARG A 45 0.46 -19.57 -4.12
N ALA A 46 -0.29 -20.46 -4.76
CA ALA A 46 -1.38 -20.11 -5.66
C ALA A 46 -2.61 -19.51 -4.95
N LYS A 47 -2.82 -19.79 -3.65
CA LYS A 47 -3.94 -19.23 -2.88
C LYS A 47 -3.75 -17.75 -2.53
N VAL A 48 -2.54 -17.19 -2.67
CA VAL A 48 -2.20 -15.77 -2.46
C VAL A 48 -1.89 -15.07 -3.79
N LYS A 49 -2.62 -15.41 -4.85
CA LYS A 49 -2.40 -14.82 -6.18
C LYS A 49 -2.84 -13.36 -6.22
N VAL A 50 -2.09 -12.54 -6.94
CA VAL A 50 -2.30 -11.08 -7.02
C VAL A 50 -3.73 -10.77 -7.47
N SER A 51 -4.50 -10.11 -6.60
CA SER A 51 -5.84 -9.63 -6.91
C SER A 51 -5.80 -8.42 -7.83
N GLN A 52 -6.85 -8.23 -8.64
CA GLN A 52 -7.01 -7.05 -9.50
C GLN A 52 -7.01 -5.74 -8.69
N LEU A 53 -7.51 -5.78 -7.45
CA LEU A 53 -7.44 -4.67 -6.49
C LEU A 53 -6.00 -4.23 -6.20
N GLY A 54 -5.04 -5.18 -6.21
CA GLY A 54 -3.62 -4.88 -6.04
C GLY A 54 -3.04 -4.01 -7.16
N LYS A 55 -3.56 -4.13 -8.39
CA LYS A 55 -3.13 -3.29 -9.53
C LYS A 55 -3.59 -1.85 -9.36
N TRP A 56 -4.88 -1.67 -9.05
CA TRP A 56 -5.47 -0.34 -8.81
C TRP A 56 -4.82 0.38 -7.63
N LYS A 57 -4.53 -0.34 -6.55
CA LYS A 57 -3.78 0.16 -5.40
C LYS A 57 -2.43 0.74 -5.83
N THR A 58 -1.65 0.02 -6.63
CA THR A 58 -0.32 0.48 -7.07
C THR A 58 -0.43 1.70 -7.97
N THR A 59 -1.40 1.76 -8.88
CA THR A 59 -1.63 2.96 -9.70
C THR A 59 -1.96 4.17 -8.82
N ALA A 60 -2.90 4.04 -7.88
CA ALA A 60 -3.26 5.11 -6.95
C ALA A 60 -2.05 5.57 -6.12
N GLN A 61 -1.26 4.61 -5.61
CA GLN A 61 -0.07 4.89 -4.79
C GLN A 61 1.02 5.63 -5.58
N MET A 62 1.31 5.22 -6.81
CA MET A 62 2.33 5.88 -7.65
C MET A 62 1.91 7.29 -8.06
N VAL A 63 0.62 7.50 -8.37
CA VAL A 63 0.09 8.84 -8.69
C VAL A 63 0.11 9.74 -7.45
N ALA A 64 -0.33 9.23 -6.29
CA ALA A 64 -0.28 9.97 -5.03
C ALA A 64 1.14 10.47 -4.72
N ILE A 65 2.12 9.58 -4.84
CA ILE A 65 3.53 9.91 -4.59
C ILE A 65 4.03 10.97 -5.56
N GLY A 66 3.72 10.86 -6.85
CA GLY A 66 4.10 11.86 -7.84
C GLY A 66 3.55 13.25 -7.51
N MET A 67 2.28 13.32 -7.09
CA MET A 67 1.63 14.56 -6.69
C MET A 67 2.22 15.15 -5.40
N LEU A 68 2.48 14.31 -4.39
CA LEU A 68 3.07 14.74 -3.12
C LEU A 68 4.53 15.20 -3.27
N LEU A 69 5.27 14.63 -4.23
CA LEU A 69 6.62 15.08 -4.61
C LEU A 69 6.60 16.42 -5.34
N TYR A 70 5.61 16.64 -6.21
CA TYR A 70 5.50 17.90 -6.96
C TYR A 70 5.20 19.09 -6.06
N ARG A 71 4.34 18.90 -5.05
CA ARG A 71 4.08 19.80 -3.91
C ARG A 71 3.48 21.18 -4.22
N GLU A 72 3.68 21.72 -5.42
CA GLU A 72 3.16 23.01 -5.88
C GLU A 72 1.78 22.87 -6.55
N ASP A 73 1.04 23.99 -6.61
CA ASP A 73 -0.24 24.05 -7.31
C ASP A 73 0.00 24.10 -8.81
N LEU A 74 -0.64 23.19 -9.54
CA LEU A 74 -0.52 23.10 -10.99
C LEU A 74 -1.74 23.76 -11.63
N PHE A 75 -1.56 24.89 -12.31
CA PHE A 75 -2.65 25.64 -12.97
C PHE A 75 -3.85 25.93 -12.04
N GLY A 76 -3.59 26.24 -10.76
CA GLY A 76 -4.63 26.51 -9.75
C GLY A 76 -5.29 25.25 -9.16
N ILE A 77 -4.83 24.05 -9.53
CA ILE A 77 -5.27 22.79 -8.94
C ILE A 77 -4.38 22.47 -7.72
N PRO A 78 -4.96 22.22 -6.53
CA PRO A 78 -4.20 21.88 -5.33
C PRO A 78 -3.68 20.44 -5.39
N VAL A 79 -2.63 20.22 -6.18
CA VAL A 79 -2.04 18.89 -6.47
C VAL A 79 -1.64 18.17 -5.19
N ASN A 80 -1.10 18.91 -4.21
CA ASN A 80 -0.69 18.35 -2.93
C ASN A 80 -1.89 17.73 -2.17
N LEU A 81 -3.01 18.44 -2.09
CA LEU A 81 -4.23 17.95 -1.42
C LEU A 81 -4.80 16.70 -2.11
N ILE A 82 -4.77 16.67 -3.44
CA ILE A 82 -5.18 15.50 -4.22
C ILE A 82 -4.25 14.32 -3.94
N GLY A 83 -2.95 14.58 -3.84
CA GLY A 83 -1.93 13.59 -3.45
C GLY A 83 -2.24 12.94 -2.10
N TYR A 84 -2.61 13.73 -1.09
CA TYR A 84 -3.10 13.21 0.20
C TYR A 84 -4.32 12.32 0.01
N GLY A 85 -5.35 12.80 -0.70
CA GLY A 85 -6.56 12.02 -0.96
C GLY A 85 -6.28 10.68 -1.62
N LEU A 86 -5.45 10.66 -2.66
CA LEU A 86 -5.04 9.43 -3.35
C LEU A 86 -4.22 8.50 -2.45
N LEU A 87 -3.38 9.04 -1.57
CA LEU A 87 -2.61 8.24 -0.63
C LEU A 87 -3.53 7.53 0.38
N TYR A 88 -4.56 8.21 0.88
CA TYR A 88 -5.57 7.60 1.74
C TYR A 88 -6.37 6.52 1.01
N ILE A 89 -6.78 6.77 -0.24
CA ILE A 89 -7.45 5.76 -1.07
C ILE A 89 -6.52 4.54 -1.25
N ALA A 90 -5.24 4.77 -1.56
CA ALA A 90 -4.25 3.71 -1.68
C ALA A 90 -4.06 2.93 -0.38
N ALA A 91 -4.08 3.59 0.79
CA ALA A 91 -3.99 2.94 2.09
C ALA A 91 -5.22 2.07 2.39
N VAL A 92 -6.43 2.55 2.08
CA VAL A 92 -7.67 1.77 2.24
C VAL A 92 -7.67 0.53 1.33
N LEU A 93 -7.35 0.71 0.04
CA LEU A 93 -7.22 -0.41 -0.90
C LEU A 93 -6.14 -1.40 -0.45
N THR A 94 -5.08 -0.89 0.19
CA THR A 94 -4.01 -1.70 0.76
C THR A 94 -4.53 -2.61 1.87
N LEU A 95 -5.26 -2.05 2.84
CA LEU A 95 -5.88 -2.81 3.93
C LEU A 95 -6.89 -3.83 3.41
N TRP A 96 -7.77 -3.44 2.49
CA TRP A 96 -8.74 -4.37 1.89
C TRP A 96 -8.04 -5.57 1.23
N SER A 97 -6.98 -5.30 0.44
CA SER A 97 -6.20 -6.37 -0.18
C SER A 97 -5.59 -7.30 0.87
N MET A 98 -5.09 -6.74 1.97
CA MET A 98 -4.42 -7.47 3.04
C MET A 98 -5.39 -8.40 3.77
N ILE A 99 -6.59 -7.94 4.09
CA ILE A 99 -7.63 -8.77 4.71
C ILE A 99 -7.93 -9.97 3.82
N ASN A 100 -8.13 -9.76 2.52
CA ASN A 100 -8.39 -10.86 1.59
C ASN A 100 -7.26 -11.90 1.56
N TYR A 101 -6.00 -11.46 1.56
CA TYR A 101 -4.84 -12.38 1.59
C TYR A 101 -4.73 -13.13 2.91
N LEU A 102 -4.93 -12.45 4.04
CA LEU A 102 -4.87 -13.06 5.36
C LEU A 102 -6.01 -14.07 5.55
N SER A 103 -7.23 -13.73 5.15
CA SER A 103 -8.36 -14.66 5.19
C SER A 103 -8.09 -15.93 4.37
N ALA A 104 -7.55 -15.79 3.16
CA ALA A 104 -7.18 -16.94 2.33
C ALA A 104 -6.09 -17.81 3.00
N ALA A 105 -5.10 -17.19 3.65
CA ALA A 105 -4.06 -17.92 4.37
C ALA A 105 -4.57 -18.60 5.65
N LEU A 106 -5.47 -17.96 6.40
CA LEU A 106 -6.06 -18.52 7.61
C LEU A 106 -6.91 -19.77 7.32
N VAL A 107 -7.63 -19.78 6.19
CA VAL A 107 -8.36 -20.98 5.74
C VAL A 107 -7.40 -22.14 5.50
N VAL A 108 -6.24 -21.88 4.89
CA VAL A 108 -5.20 -22.90 4.64
C VAL A 108 -4.61 -23.44 5.93
N ILE A 109 -4.32 -22.56 6.89
CA ILE A 109 -3.80 -22.96 8.21
C ILE A 109 -4.78 -23.88 8.92
N LYS A 110 -6.09 -23.65 8.78
CA LYS A 110 -7.12 -24.45 9.45
C LYS A 110 -7.37 -25.82 8.80
N GLU A 111 -6.94 -26.00 7.54
CA GLU A 111 -7.11 -27.25 6.79
C GLU A 111 -5.93 -28.23 6.96
N ASN A 112 -4.81 -27.80 7.54
CA ASN A 112 -3.64 -28.61 7.90
C ASN A 112 -3.61 -28.94 9.39
#